data_AF-A0AAU4K0S3-F1
#
_entry.id   AF-A0AAU4K0S3-F1
#
_cell.length_a   1.000
_cell.length_b   1.000
_cell.length_c   1.000
_cell.angle_alpha   90.00
_cell.angle_beta   90.00
_cell.angle_gamma   90.00
#
_symmetry.space_group_name_H-M   'P 1'
#
loop_
_entity.id
_entity.type
_entity.pdbx_description
1 polymer ?
#
loop_
_entity_poly.entity_id
_entity_poly.type
_entity_poly.pdbx_seq_one_letter_code
_entity_poly.pdbx_strand_id
1 'polypeptide(L)'
;MAQERPGPHRAGRCDGHARQLGTDVAEKPLIVLLHGVGMSGAVWDSVAAHLEASFEVLAPTAAGHRGGPPLREFGTVRHLTDETERFLDGRGIETAHKAGNSLGGWMAIELARRGRASSVCAI
;
A
#
# COMPACT_ATOMS: atom_id res chain seq x y z
N MET A 1 -24.33 -64.81 0.72
CA MET A 1 -23.66 -65.86 -0.07
C MET A 1 -23.74 -65.41 -1.53
N ALA A 2 -22.69 -65.19 -2.32
CA ALA A 2 -21.26 -65.45 -2.20
C ALA A 2 -20.46 -64.31 -2.87
N GLN A 3 -19.22 -64.13 -2.44
CA GLN A 3 -18.19 -63.24 -3.01
C GLN A 3 -17.54 -63.86 -4.24
N GLU A 4 -17.14 -63.04 -5.21
CA GLU A 4 -15.89 -63.22 -5.98
C GLU A 4 -15.25 -61.85 -6.32
N ARG A 5 -13.92 -61.77 -6.17
CA ARG A 5 -12.95 -60.73 -6.62
C ARG A 5 -11.75 -61.49 -7.21
N PRO A 6 -10.73 -60.88 -7.87
CA PRO A 6 -10.68 -59.77 -8.86
C PRO A 6 -9.68 -60.02 -10.04
N GLY A 7 -9.53 -59.05 -10.96
CA GLY A 7 -8.27 -58.77 -11.70
C GLY A 7 -8.44 -58.29 -13.16
N PRO A 8 -7.42 -57.67 -13.83
CA PRO A 8 -6.16 -57.10 -13.33
C PRO A 8 -6.02 -55.58 -13.60
N HIS A 9 -5.00 -55.00 -12.94
CA HIS A 9 -4.49 -53.65 -13.13
C HIS A 9 -4.17 -53.31 -14.60
N ARG A 10 -4.57 -52.10 -15.02
CA ARG A 10 -3.83 -51.34 -16.04
C ARG A 10 -3.48 -49.97 -15.49
N ALA A 11 -2.18 -49.72 -15.44
CA ALA A 11 -1.56 -48.44 -15.22
C ALA A 11 -1.87 -47.47 -16.37
N GLY A 12 -1.89 -46.17 -16.05
CA GLY A 12 -1.63 -45.12 -17.02
C GLY A 12 -2.78 -44.17 -17.32
N ARG A 13 -2.97 -43.17 -16.46
CA ARG A 13 -2.84 -41.76 -16.88
C ARG A 13 -2.71 -40.88 -15.65
N CYS A 14 -1.50 -40.37 -15.44
CA CYS A 14 -1.29 -39.20 -14.60
C CYS A 14 -1.79 -38.01 -15.41
N ASP A 15 -3.06 -37.64 -15.23
CA ASP A 15 -3.53 -36.36 -15.76
C ASP A 15 -2.89 -35.27 -14.90
N GLY A 16 -1.76 -34.77 -15.43
CA GLY A 16 -0.98 -33.70 -14.88
C GLY A 16 -1.84 -32.46 -14.71
N HIS A 17 -2.42 -32.32 -13.52
CA HIS A 17 -2.67 -31.00 -12.98
C HIS A 17 -1.28 -30.46 -12.64
N ALA A 18 -0.67 -29.78 -13.61
CA ALA A 18 0.43 -28.89 -13.34
C ALA A 18 -0.03 -27.96 -12.22
N ARG A 19 0.42 -28.22 -10.99
CA ARG A 19 0.37 -27.23 -9.93
C ARG A 19 1.20 -26.08 -10.47
N GLN A 20 0.51 -25.02 -10.90
CA GLN A 20 1.15 -23.74 -11.10
C GLN A 20 1.67 -23.35 -9.71
N LEU A 21 2.92 -23.70 -9.44
CA LEU A 21 3.71 -23.06 -8.39
C LEU A 21 3.95 -21.66 -8.92
N GLY A 22 2.92 -20.82 -8.85
CA GLY A 22 3.11 -19.39 -8.90
C GLY A 22 4.15 -19.11 -7.84
N THR A 23 5.34 -18.72 -8.27
CA THR A 23 6.18 -17.91 -7.40
C THR A 23 5.41 -16.61 -7.26
N ASP A 24 4.43 -16.57 -6.37
CA ASP A 24 3.91 -15.33 -5.84
C ASP A 24 5.12 -14.68 -5.19
N VAL A 25 5.79 -13.83 -5.96
CA VAL A 25 6.68 -12.84 -5.39
C VAL A 25 5.70 -12.00 -4.57
N ALA A 26 5.65 -12.23 -3.26
CA ALA A 26 4.76 -11.47 -2.40
C ALA A 26 5.06 -9.99 -2.65
N GLU A 27 4.10 -9.29 -3.27
CA GLU A 27 4.27 -7.87 -3.57
C GLU A 27 4.49 -7.14 -2.25
N LYS A 28 5.50 -6.25 -2.23
CA LYS A 28 5.80 -5.49 -1.03
C LYS A 28 4.58 -4.61 -0.71
N PRO A 29 4.09 -4.59 0.54
CA PRO A 29 3.01 -3.69 0.90
C PRO A 29 3.43 -2.23 0.68
N LEU A 30 2.48 -1.39 0.29
CA LEU A 30 2.71 0.03 0.08
C LEU A 30 2.68 0.79 1.41
N ILE A 31 3.65 1.69 1.61
CA ILE A 31 3.65 2.70 2.66
C ILE A 31 3.71 4.10 2.08
N VAL A 32 2.84 4.99 2.56
CA VAL A 32 2.84 6.41 2.21
C VAL A 32 3.36 7.24 3.37
N LEU A 33 4.42 8.02 3.13
CA LEU A 33 5.09 8.86 4.11
C LEU A 33 4.67 10.32 3.93
N LEU A 34 4.04 10.89 4.97
CA LEU A 34 3.44 12.23 4.95
C LEU A 34 4.26 13.20 5.80
N HIS A 35 4.80 14.24 5.19
CA HIS A 35 5.69 15.20 5.85
C HIS A 35 4.94 16.26 6.69
N GLY A 36 5.68 16.94 7.57
CA GLY A 36 5.20 18.07 8.37
C GLY A 36 5.04 19.39 7.60
N VAL A 37 4.47 20.40 8.25
CA VAL A 37 4.28 21.74 7.65
C VAL A 37 5.61 22.39 7.26
N GLY A 38 5.65 23.04 6.10
CA GLY A 38 6.86 23.72 5.60
C GLY A 38 7.95 22.79 5.05
N MET A 39 7.71 21.48 5.05
CA MET A 39 8.62 20.46 4.52
C MET A 39 8.19 20.01 3.11
N SER A 40 8.89 19.01 2.57
CA SER A 40 8.54 18.29 1.35
C SER A 40 8.75 16.78 1.58
N GLY A 41 8.39 15.95 0.59
CA GLY A 41 8.61 14.50 0.64
C GLY A 41 10.08 14.11 0.90
N ALA A 42 11.04 14.95 0.50
CA ALA A 42 12.47 14.70 0.65
C ALA A 42 12.95 14.51 2.11
N VAL A 43 12.17 14.95 3.10
CA VAL A 43 12.48 14.67 4.52
C VAL A 43 12.53 13.17 4.82
N TRP A 44 11.87 12.35 3.98
CA TRP A 44 11.77 10.92 4.15
C TRP A 44 12.85 10.12 3.41
N ASP A 45 13.76 10.73 2.64
CA ASP A 45 14.72 9.99 1.80
C ASP A 45 15.54 8.95 2.59
N SER A 46 16.03 9.33 3.77
CA SER A 46 16.78 8.42 4.63
C SER A 46 15.92 7.29 5.20
N VAL A 47 14.67 7.58 5.57
CA VAL A 47 13.72 6.59 6.09
C VAL A 47 13.27 5.64 4.98
N ALA A 48 12.99 6.17 3.79
CA ALA A 48 12.61 5.41 2.61
C ALA A 48 13.65 4.34 2.26
N ALA A 49 14.94 4.71 2.24
CA ALA A 49 16.03 3.77 1.98
C ALA A 49 16.06 2.57 2.95
N HIS A 50 15.63 2.73 4.20
CA HIS A 50 15.53 1.64 5.18
C HIS A 50 14.25 0.80 5.02
N LEU A 51 13.18 1.39 4.48
CA LEU A 51 11.88 0.73 4.32
C LEU A 51 11.75 -0.01 2.98
N GLU A 52 12.49 0.41 1.95
CA GLU A 52 12.43 -0.18 0.60
C GLU A 52 12.72 -1.68 0.57
N ALA A 53 13.42 -2.24 1.55
CA ALA A 53 13.62 -3.68 1.67
C ALA A 53 12.30 -4.45 1.89
N SER A 54 11.32 -3.83 2.57
CA SER A 54 10.08 -4.46 3.01
C SER A 54 8.81 -3.83 2.43
N PHE A 55 8.88 -2.59 1.97
CA PHE A 55 7.73 -1.84 1.45
C PHE A 55 8.01 -1.27 0.05
N GLU A 56 6.96 -1.10 -0.74
CA GLU A 56 6.96 -0.06 -1.76
C GLU A 56 6.74 1.28 -1.03
N VAL A 57 7.59 2.28 -1.29
CA VAL A 57 7.59 3.54 -0.53
C VAL A 57 7.15 4.70 -1.42
N LEU A 58 6.17 5.46 -0.95
CA LEU A 58 5.69 6.67 -1.60
C LEU A 58 5.75 7.86 -0.63
N ALA A 59 6.57 8.87 -0.94
CA ALA A 59 6.72 10.07 -0.11
C ALA A 59 6.31 11.33 -0.90
N PRO A 60 4.99 11.58 -1.10
CA PRO A 60 4.55 12.73 -1.88
C PRO A 60 4.81 14.04 -1.13
N THR A 61 5.07 15.11 -1.88
CA THR A 61 4.99 16.47 -1.33
C THR A 61 3.55 16.95 -1.35
N ALA A 62 3.01 17.33 -0.20
CA ALA A 62 1.66 17.79 -0.04
C ALA A 62 1.37 19.04 -0.88
N ALA A 63 0.11 19.19 -1.32
CA ALA A 63 -0.31 20.36 -2.07
C ALA A 63 -0.03 21.66 -1.29
N GLY A 64 0.35 22.72 -2.01
CA GLY A 64 0.70 24.02 -1.42
C GLY A 64 2.07 24.07 -0.73
N HIS A 65 2.81 22.96 -0.67
CA HIS A 65 4.19 22.93 -0.18
C HIS A 65 5.19 23.00 -1.33
N ARG A 66 6.43 23.41 -1.02
CA ARG A 66 7.48 23.61 -2.04
C ARG A 66 7.79 22.27 -2.73
N GLY A 67 7.57 22.21 -4.04
CA GLY A 67 7.76 21.00 -4.84
C GLY A 67 6.50 20.13 -4.96
N GLY A 68 5.41 20.49 -4.28
CA GLY A 68 4.09 19.87 -4.41
C GLY A 68 3.21 20.57 -5.45
N PRO A 69 2.06 19.97 -5.80
CA PRO A 69 1.07 20.60 -6.65
C PRO A 69 0.46 21.85 -5.98
N PRO A 70 -0.17 22.76 -6.74
CA PRO A 70 -0.88 23.89 -6.15
C PRO A 70 -2.04 23.40 -5.27
N LEU A 71 -2.24 24.06 -4.14
CA LEU A 71 -3.41 23.82 -3.30
C LEU A 71 -4.60 24.62 -3.86
N ARG A 72 -5.72 23.94 -4.10
CA ARG A 72 -6.94 24.54 -4.69
C ARG A 72 -7.75 25.39 -3.72
N GLU A 73 -7.62 25.10 -2.43
CA GLU A 73 -8.46 25.61 -1.35
C GLU A 73 -7.60 26.19 -0.21
N PHE A 74 -8.22 26.71 0.86
CA PHE A 74 -7.49 27.11 2.07
C PHE A 74 -6.69 25.94 2.67
N GLY A 75 -5.50 26.25 3.22
CA GLY A 75 -4.55 25.32 3.85
C GLY A 75 -5.01 24.64 5.14
N THR A 76 -6.20 24.03 5.14
CA THR A 76 -6.69 23.22 6.25
C THR A 76 -6.23 21.77 6.11
N VAL A 77 -6.09 21.05 7.22
CA VAL A 77 -5.77 19.61 7.23
C VAL A 77 -6.75 18.82 6.37
N ARG A 78 -8.04 19.18 6.41
CA ARG A 78 -9.08 18.56 5.58
C ARG A 78 -8.71 18.65 4.10
N HIS A 79 -8.46 19.85 3.60
CA HIS A 79 -8.17 20.06 2.17
C HIS A 79 -6.85 19.43 1.73
N LEU A 80 -5.82 19.47 2.58
CA LEU A 80 -4.56 18.78 2.32
C LEU A 80 -4.77 17.26 2.25
N THR A 81 -5.66 16.72 3.09
CA THR A 81 -6.03 15.30 3.05
C THR A 81 -6.83 14.98 1.79
N ASP A 82 -7.77 15.84 1.38
CA ASP A 82 -8.55 15.67 0.15
C ASP A 82 -7.66 15.64 -1.10
N GLU A 83 -6.66 16.52 -1.18
CA GLU A 83 -5.67 16.48 -2.28
C GLU A 83 -4.81 15.21 -2.23
N THR A 84 -4.47 14.75 -1.03
CA THR A 84 -3.74 13.50 -0.85
C THR A 84 -4.56 12.30 -1.32
N GLU A 85 -5.86 12.25 -1.00
CA GLU A 85 -6.77 11.23 -1.53
C GLU A 85 -6.86 11.28 -3.04
N ARG A 86 -7.04 12.46 -3.65
CA ARG A 86 -7.04 12.61 -5.12
C ARG A 86 -5.76 12.09 -5.76
N PHE A 87 -4.62 12.35 -5.13
CA PHE A 87 -3.33 11.82 -5.58
C PHE A 87 -3.27 10.29 -5.51
N LEU A 88 -3.82 9.67 -4.45
CA LEU A 88 -3.91 8.22 -4.32
C LEU A 88 -4.89 7.62 -5.34
N ASP A 89 -6.04 8.25 -5.55
CA ASP A 89 -7.06 7.84 -6.52
C ASP A 89 -6.51 7.84 -7.94
N GLY A 90 -5.77 8.90 -8.32
CA GLY A 90 -5.11 9.00 -9.62
C GLY A 90 -4.05 7.92 -9.88
N ARG A 91 -3.65 7.17 -8.85
CA ARG A 91 -2.72 6.04 -8.92
C ARG A 91 -3.40 4.68 -8.69
N GLY A 92 -4.72 4.65 -8.50
CA GLY A 92 -5.45 3.42 -8.19
C GLY A 92 -5.17 2.86 -6.79
N ILE A 93 -4.68 3.69 -5.86
CA ILE A 93 -4.34 3.25 -4.49
C ILE A 93 -5.56 3.40 -3.60
N GLU A 94 -6.25 2.29 -3.35
CA GLU A 94 -7.42 2.27 -2.45
C GLU A 94 -6.99 2.42 -0.98
N THR A 95 -6.04 1.60 -0.53
CA THR A 95 -5.50 1.62 0.84
C THR A 95 -3.98 1.41 0.85
N ALA A 96 -3.31 1.87 1.90
CA ALA A 96 -1.88 1.61 2.15
C ALA A 96 -1.55 1.84 3.63
N HIS A 97 -0.38 1.38 4.09
CA HIS A 97 0.15 1.84 5.37
C HIS A 97 0.47 3.33 5.30
N LYS A 98 0.24 4.07 6.39
CA LYS A 98 0.52 5.51 6.46
C LYS A 98 1.46 5.79 7.62
N ALA A 99 2.50 6.57 7.38
CA ALA A 99 3.30 7.15 8.44
C ALA A 99 3.42 8.65 8.21
N GLY A 100 3.39 9.45 9.28
CA GLY A 100 3.59 10.88 9.13
C GLY A 100 3.95 11.58 10.44
N ASN A 101 4.64 12.72 10.31
CA ASN A 101 5.04 13.56 11.44
C ASN A 101 4.23 14.86 11.48
N SER A 102 3.82 15.30 12.68
CA SER A 102 3.10 16.56 12.88
C SER A 102 1.86 16.67 11.95
N LEU A 103 1.82 17.64 11.03
CA LEU A 103 0.79 17.78 10.00
C LEU A 103 0.53 16.47 9.25
N GLY A 104 1.60 15.77 8.83
CA GLY A 104 1.49 14.51 8.11
C GLY A 104 0.92 13.38 8.98
N GLY A 105 1.20 13.38 10.28
CA GLY A 105 0.59 12.45 11.23
C GLY A 105 -0.92 12.70 11.37
N TRP A 106 -1.33 13.96 11.42
CA TRP A 106 -2.75 14.33 11.43
C TRP A 106 -3.47 13.92 10.14
N MET A 107 -2.85 14.14 8.99
CA MET A 107 -3.36 13.65 7.70
C MET A 107 -3.45 12.12 7.66
N ALA A 108 -2.47 11.40 8.21
CA ALA A 108 -2.49 9.93 8.27
C ALA A 108 -3.69 9.39 9.08
N ILE A 109 -3.98 10.00 10.23
CA ILE A 109 -5.14 9.66 11.06
C ILE A 109 -6.44 9.96 10.32
N GLU A 110 -6.55 11.12 9.66
CA GLU A 110 -7.74 11.49 8.91
C GLU A 110 -7.98 10.55 7.72
N LEU A 111 -6.94 10.12 7.00
CA LEU A 111 -7.03 9.09 5.96
C LEU A 111 -7.52 7.76 6.52
N ALA A 112 -7.05 7.35 7.70
CA ALA A 112 -7.54 6.12 8.34
C ALA A 112 -9.02 6.23 8.73
N ARG A 113 -9.45 7.39 9.25
CA ARG A 113 -10.86 7.67 9.54
C ARG A 113 -11.74 7.56 8.29
N ARG A 114 -11.19 7.82 7.11
CA ARG A 114 -11.84 7.70 5.78
C ARG A 114 -11.74 6.29 5.17
N GLY A 115 -11.14 5.33 5.85
CA GLY A 115 -10.96 3.96 5.33
C GLY A 115 -9.82 3.83 4.31
N ARG A 116 -8.92 4.81 4.22
CA ARG A 116 -7.82 4.86 3.24
C ARG A 116 -6.47 4.37 3.79
N ALA A 117 -6.46 3.75 4.97
CA ALA A 117 -5.23 3.29 5.62
C ALA A 117 -5.36 1.84 6.10
N SER A 118 -4.33 1.03 5.81
CA SER A 118 -4.21 -0.35 6.32
C SER A 118 -3.66 -0.36 7.76
N SER A 119 -2.78 0.59 8.09
CA SER A 119 -2.36 0.93 9.45
C SER A 119 -1.82 2.37 9.48
N VAL A 120 -1.66 2.94 10.69
CA VAL A 120 -1.15 4.30 10.89
C VAL A 120 -0.03 4.32 11.93
N CYS A 121 1.04 5.06 11.61
CA CYS A 121 2.03 5.56 12.57
C CYS A 121 2.04 7.10 12.52
N ALA A 122 1.72 7.76 13.63
CA ALA A 122 1.71 9.22 13.73
C ALA A 122 2.68 9.66 14.83
N ILE A 123 3.59 10.60 14.49
CA ILE A 123 4.70 11.08 15.32
C ILE A 123 4.58 12.58 15.58
#